data_AF-A0A2G4FNJ3-F1
#
_entry.id   AF-A0A2G4FNJ3-F1
#
_cell.length_a   1.000
_cell.length_b   1.000
_cell.length_c   1.000
_cell.angle_alpha   90.00
_cell.angle_beta   90.00
_cell.angle_gamma   90.00
#
_symmetry.space_group_name_H-M   'P 1'
#
loop_
_entity.id
_entity.type
_entity.pdbx_description
1 polymer ?
#
loop_
_entity_poly.entity_id
_entity_poly.type
_entity_poly.pdbx_seq_one_letter_code
_entity_poly.pdbx_strand_id
1 'polypeptide(L)'
;LNNEVKPIGKDGGGVATKKVDYAPDLILQNSLDFITKNKKEPFFLYFSTTLPHANNEATKENGDGCEVPNLGIYKDKEWSKQNKAQAAMITYLDTQVGEILDHLKAQGLEQNTLVFFTSDNGPHKEGGNNPDFFNASGGLNGIKRSLHDGGIRVPMIVRWPGKIAKETISAHISYHGDFLSTACELAQLETPKGLDSISMKHILMGQEKLQKKHEYLYWEFYEGKGARAIRMNHWKGVMNPFNQNQLEVYDLDKDTEEKTNLAAKIPEVTANLLRAMKEAHEDSKDWPNPGSLKK
;
A
#
# COMPACT_ATOMS: atom_id res chain seq x y z
N LEU A 1 9.18 4.95 -24.84
CA LEU A 1 7.77 4.63 -25.10
C LEU A 1 7.43 5.11 -26.50
N ASN A 2 6.72 4.30 -27.27
CA ASN A 2 6.29 4.54 -28.64
C ASN A 2 4.87 5.12 -28.73
N ASN A 3 4.30 5.51 -27.58
CA ASN A 3 2.98 6.12 -27.47
C ASN A 3 3.01 7.57 -27.97
N GLU A 4 1.94 7.99 -28.65
CA GLU A 4 1.69 9.40 -28.92
C GLU A 4 0.77 9.93 -27.81
N VAL A 5 1.18 11.00 -27.12
CA VAL A 5 0.50 11.51 -25.92
C VAL A 5 0.08 12.96 -26.15
N LYS A 6 -1.20 13.25 -25.94
CA LYS A 6 -1.71 14.62 -25.79
C LYS A 6 -1.43 15.07 -24.36
N PRO A 7 -0.60 16.09 -24.14
CA PRO A 7 -0.35 16.62 -22.80
C PRO A 7 -1.64 17.19 -22.20
N ILE A 8 -1.89 16.90 -20.92
CA ILE A 8 -3.03 17.43 -20.16
C ILE A 8 -2.54 17.78 -18.75
N GLY A 9 -2.80 19.01 -18.31
CA GLY A 9 -2.43 19.46 -16.97
C GLY A 9 -0.97 19.94 -16.87
N LYS A 10 -0.35 19.69 -15.71
CA LYS A 10 1.05 20.05 -15.42
C LYS A 10 2.01 18.94 -15.89
N ASP A 11 3.31 19.24 -15.85
CA ASP A 11 4.40 18.41 -16.37
C ASP A 11 4.27 16.92 -16.04
N GLY A 12 4.34 16.07 -17.08
CA GLY A 12 4.20 14.61 -16.99
C GLY A 12 2.78 14.06 -17.17
N GLY A 13 1.75 14.91 -17.12
CA GLY A 13 0.36 14.52 -17.33
C GLY A 13 -0.03 14.42 -18.82
N GLY A 14 -0.81 13.41 -19.18
CA GLY A 14 -1.34 13.29 -20.53
C GLY A 14 -2.18 12.06 -20.80
N VAL A 15 -2.79 12.05 -21.98
CA VAL A 15 -3.63 10.96 -22.47
C VAL A 15 -3.05 10.46 -23.79
N ALA A 16 -2.80 9.15 -23.88
CA ALA A 16 -2.29 8.55 -25.09
C ALA A 16 -3.35 8.59 -26.20
N THR A 17 -3.06 9.30 -27.30
CA THR A 17 -3.88 9.34 -28.52
C THR A 17 -3.59 8.14 -29.42
N LYS A 18 -2.38 7.59 -29.34
CA LYS A 18 -1.99 6.33 -29.96
C LYS A 18 -1.31 5.45 -28.91
N LYS A 19 -1.91 4.28 -28.67
CA LYS A 19 -1.49 3.31 -27.65
C LYS A 19 -0.71 2.19 -28.34
N VAL A 20 0.59 2.14 -28.11
CA VAL A 20 1.52 1.14 -28.67
C VAL A 20 2.10 0.30 -27.55
N ASP A 21 2.68 0.96 -26.55
CA ASP A 21 3.29 0.31 -25.39
C ASP A 21 2.36 0.43 -24.17
N TYR A 22 2.22 -0.67 -23.43
CA TYR A 22 1.59 -0.66 -22.12
C TYR A 22 2.66 -0.69 -21.04
N ALA A 23 2.70 0.34 -20.18
CA ALA A 23 3.79 0.51 -19.22
C ALA A 23 3.97 -0.70 -18.27
N PRO A 24 2.90 -1.34 -17.74
CA PRO A 24 3.04 -2.56 -16.95
C PRO A 24 3.78 -3.70 -17.66
N ASP A 25 3.63 -3.85 -18.98
CA ASP A 25 4.30 -4.91 -19.75
C ASP A 25 5.80 -4.66 -19.83
N LEU A 26 6.18 -3.41 -20.07
CA LEU A 26 7.58 -3.01 -20.12
C LEU A 26 8.26 -3.12 -18.75
N ILE A 27 7.55 -2.76 -17.67
CA ILE A 27 8.05 -2.92 -16.30
C ILE A 27 8.27 -4.42 -16.00
N LEU A 28 7.33 -5.28 -16.37
CA LEU A 28 7.47 -6.73 -16.22
C LEU A 28 8.67 -7.25 -17.02
N GLN A 29 8.73 -6.97 -18.33
CA GLN A 29 9.81 -7.46 -19.19
C GLN A 29 11.20 -7.05 -18.67
N ASN A 30 11.35 -5.77 -18.30
CA ASN A 30 12.60 -5.27 -17.72
C ASN A 30 12.96 -5.98 -16.40
N SER A 31 11.95 -6.36 -15.60
CA SER A 31 12.15 -7.09 -14.35
C SER A 31 12.59 -8.53 -14.58
N LEU A 32 12.00 -9.22 -15.56
CA LEU A 32 12.40 -10.58 -15.95
C LEU A 32 13.84 -10.58 -16.53
N ASP A 33 14.18 -9.58 -17.34
CA ASP A 33 15.52 -9.38 -17.88
C ASP A 33 16.54 -9.12 -16.77
N PHE A 34 16.17 -8.27 -15.79
CA PHE A 34 16.98 -8.02 -14.61
C PHE A 34 17.27 -9.30 -13.82
N ILE A 35 16.26 -10.12 -13.55
CA ILE A 35 16.43 -11.41 -12.85
C ILE A 35 17.38 -12.31 -13.65
N THR A 36 17.17 -12.43 -14.97
CA THR A 36 18.00 -13.28 -15.83
C THR A 36 19.47 -12.83 -15.84
N LYS A 37 19.69 -11.52 -15.95
CA LYS A 37 21.03 -10.92 -16.01
C LYS A 37 21.78 -11.09 -14.70
N ASN A 38 21.09 -11.00 -13.56
CA ASN A 38 21.71 -11.00 -12.23
C ASN A 38 21.68 -12.34 -11.51
N LYS A 39 21.15 -13.42 -12.11
CA LYS A 39 20.94 -14.73 -11.44
C LYS A 39 22.16 -15.39 -10.78
N LYS A 40 23.38 -14.90 -11.02
CA LYS A 40 24.61 -15.42 -10.41
C LYS A 40 25.01 -14.70 -9.13
N GLU A 41 24.42 -13.54 -8.85
CA GLU A 41 24.70 -12.71 -7.68
C GLU A 41 23.41 -12.48 -6.89
N PRO A 42 23.48 -12.19 -5.58
CA PRO A 42 22.32 -11.70 -4.84
C PRO A 42 21.80 -10.39 -5.46
N PHE A 43 20.49 -10.23 -5.55
CA PHE A 43 19.86 -9.02 -6.08
C PHE A 43 18.69 -8.55 -5.22
N PHE A 44 18.38 -7.27 -5.37
CA PHE A 44 17.14 -6.66 -4.90
C PHE A 44 16.37 -6.13 -6.12
N LEU A 45 15.11 -6.54 -6.25
CA LEU A 45 14.20 -6.05 -7.29
C LEU A 45 13.01 -5.38 -6.59
N TYR A 46 12.83 -4.09 -6.85
CA TYR A 46 11.61 -3.38 -6.50
C TYR A 46 10.68 -3.31 -7.72
N PHE A 47 9.72 -4.23 -7.79
CA PHE A 47 8.71 -4.27 -8.85
C PHE A 47 7.53 -3.37 -8.48
N SER A 48 7.54 -2.13 -8.96
CA SER A 48 6.49 -1.13 -8.72
C SER A 48 5.65 -0.91 -9.98
N THR A 49 4.80 -1.86 -10.33
CA THR A 49 3.86 -1.70 -11.45
C THR A 49 2.86 -0.60 -11.17
N THR A 50 2.35 0.04 -12.23
CA THR A 50 1.34 1.11 -12.11
C THR A 50 -0.08 0.57 -11.92
N LEU A 51 -0.26 -0.75 -12.01
CA LEU A 51 -1.56 -1.39 -11.77
C LEU A 51 -1.91 -1.39 -10.27
N PRO A 52 -3.19 -1.21 -9.90
CA PRO A 52 -4.35 -0.94 -10.76
C PRO A 52 -4.70 0.57 -10.84
N HIS A 53 -3.74 1.46 -10.62
CA HIS A 53 -4.00 2.90 -10.53
C HIS A 53 -4.59 3.44 -11.85
N ALA A 54 -5.60 4.31 -11.74
CA ALA A 54 -6.24 4.93 -12.89
C ALA A 54 -5.42 6.09 -13.48
N ASN A 55 -5.59 6.37 -14.78
CA ASN A 55 -5.11 7.60 -15.39
C ASN A 55 -6.06 8.77 -15.03
N ASN A 56 -5.59 9.67 -14.15
CA ASN A 56 -6.38 10.80 -13.67
C ASN A 56 -6.68 11.82 -14.76
N GLU A 57 -5.76 12.02 -15.71
CA GLU A 57 -5.91 12.94 -16.83
C GLU A 57 -6.95 12.41 -17.82
N ALA A 58 -6.90 11.11 -18.14
CA ALA A 58 -7.91 10.44 -18.94
C ALA A 58 -9.28 10.55 -18.27
N THR A 59 -9.38 10.23 -16.98
CA THR A 59 -10.63 10.37 -16.22
C THR A 59 -11.25 11.77 -16.37
N LYS A 60 -10.44 12.83 -16.30
CA LYS A 60 -10.91 14.21 -16.45
C LYS A 60 -11.32 14.56 -17.89
N GLU A 61 -10.56 14.12 -18.87
CA GLU A 61 -10.78 14.46 -20.28
C GLU A 61 -11.91 13.66 -20.92
N ASN A 62 -12.02 12.37 -20.60
CA ASN A 62 -12.89 11.42 -21.31
C ASN A 62 -13.82 10.60 -20.40
N GLY A 63 -13.73 10.75 -19.07
CA GLY A 63 -14.57 10.01 -18.11
C GLY A 63 -14.16 8.54 -17.88
N ASP A 64 -12.99 8.12 -18.37
CA ASP A 64 -12.51 6.75 -18.29
C ASP A 64 -10.97 6.69 -18.13
N GLY A 65 -10.54 6.55 -16.88
CA GLY A 65 -9.12 6.41 -16.54
C GLY A 65 -8.65 4.98 -16.33
N CYS A 66 -9.55 3.99 -16.37
CA CYS A 66 -9.20 2.60 -16.12
C CYS A 66 -8.69 1.95 -17.43
N GLU A 67 -7.39 2.07 -17.67
CA GLU A 67 -6.78 1.58 -18.91
C GLU A 67 -6.18 0.18 -18.76
N VAL A 68 -6.72 -0.78 -19.53
CA VAL A 68 -6.22 -2.15 -19.62
C VAL A 68 -6.27 -2.62 -21.07
N PRO A 69 -5.27 -3.38 -21.58
CA PRO A 69 -5.24 -3.81 -22.99
C PRO A 69 -6.41 -4.73 -23.37
N ASN A 70 -6.89 -5.54 -22.42
CA ASN A 70 -7.94 -6.52 -22.63
C ASN A 70 -8.80 -6.68 -21.37
N LEU A 71 -10.13 -6.70 -21.54
CA LEU A 71 -11.07 -6.97 -20.45
C LEU A 71 -11.16 -8.46 -20.07
N GLY A 72 -10.61 -9.35 -20.89
CA GLY A 72 -10.57 -10.79 -20.65
C GLY A 72 -11.94 -11.37 -20.31
N ILE A 73 -12.01 -12.14 -19.22
CA ILE A 73 -13.23 -12.80 -18.72
C ILE A 73 -14.31 -11.81 -18.23
N TYR A 74 -14.00 -10.52 -18.13
CA TYR A 74 -14.92 -9.49 -17.65
C TYR A 74 -15.68 -8.77 -18.77
N LYS A 75 -15.28 -8.98 -20.04
CA LYS A 75 -15.86 -8.29 -21.22
C LYS A 75 -17.39 -8.34 -21.25
N ASP A 76 -17.95 -9.52 -21.02
CA ASP A 76 -19.38 -9.80 -21.15
C ASP A 76 -20.14 -9.78 -19.82
N LYS A 77 -19.52 -9.25 -18.74
CA LYS A 77 -20.22 -9.08 -17.46
C LYS A 77 -21.22 -7.92 -17.53
N GLU A 78 -22.32 -7.99 -16.79
CA GLU A 78 -23.26 -6.87 -16.67
C GLU A 78 -22.79 -5.85 -15.62
N TRP A 79 -21.57 -5.31 -15.80
CA TRP A 79 -20.93 -4.32 -14.93
C TRP A 79 -20.65 -3.02 -15.69
N SER A 80 -20.41 -1.92 -14.98
CA SER A 80 -19.90 -0.70 -15.62
C SER A 80 -18.56 -0.97 -16.33
N LYS A 81 -18.27 -0.20 -17.38
CA LYS A 81 -17.00 -0.29 -18.13
C LYS A 81 -15.79 -0.21 -17.19
N GLN A 82 -15.83 0.73 -16.24
CA GLN A 82 -14.77 0.99 -15.27
C GLN A 82 -14.61 -0.17 -14.28
N ASN A 83 -15.70 -0.80 -13.83
CA ASN A 83 -15.60 -1.97 -12.96
C ASN A 83 -15.01 -3.19 -13.70
N LYS A 84 -15.37 -3.40 -14.97
CA LYS A 84 -14.74 -4.45 -15.81
C LYS A 84 -13.25 -4.19 -15.96
N ALA A 85 -12.86 -2.95 -16.27
CA ALA A 85 -11.47 -2.57 -16.45
C ALA A 85 -10.67 -2.70 -15.15
N GLN A 86 -11.22 -2.28 -14.00
CA GLN A 86 -10.58 -2.46 -12.69
C GLN A 86 -10.33 -3.94 -12.37
N ALA A 87 -11.34 -4.80 -12.55
CA ALA A 87 -11.19 -6.24 -12.32
C ALA A 87 -10.15 -6.87 -13.27
N ALA A 88 -10.12 -6.43 -14.53
CA ALA A 88 -9.13 -6.84 -15.51
C ALA A 88 -7.71 -6.39 -15.11
N MET A 89 -7.52 -5.16 -14.64
CA MET A 89 -6.22 -4.67 -14.15
C MET A 89 -5.69 -5.49 -12.96
N ILE A 90 -6.56 -5.86 -12.01
CA ILE A 90 -6.19 -6.74 -10.89
C ILE A 90 -5.80 -8.14 -11.36
N THR A 91 -6.57 -8.71 -12.29
CA THR A 91 -6.23 -10.03 -12.89
C THR A 91 -4.92 -9.98 -13.65
N TYR A 92 -4.66 -8.85 -14.31
CA TYR A 92 -3.42 -8.62 -15.02
C TYR A 92 -2.23 -8.54 -14.05
N LEU A 93 -2.36 -7.78 -12.95
CA LEU A 93 -1.37 -7.74 -11.87
C LEU A 93 -1.07 -9.15 -11.32
N ASP A 94 -2.10 -9.95 -11.02
CA ASP A 94 -1.94 -11.32 -10.55
C ASP A 94 -1.18 -12.20 -11.55
N THR A 95 -1.49 -12.06 -12.85
CA THR A 95 -0.78 -12.74 -13.94
C THR A 95 0.70 -12.34 -13.97
N GLN A 96 1.01 -11.03 -13.89
CA GLN A 96 2.39 -10.54 -13.88
C GLN A 96 3.19 -11.05 -12.67
N VAL A 97 2.56 -11.14 -11.49
CA VAL A 97 3.18 -11.74 -10.31
C VAL A 97 3.47 -13.23 -10.56
N GLY A 98 2.52 -13.96 -11.15
CA GLY A 98 2.71 -15.36 -11.58
C GLY A 98 3.90 -15.53 -12.51
N GLU A 99 4.02 -14.68 -13.54
CA GLU A 99 5.14 -14.70 -14.49
C GLU A 99 6.50 -14.47 -13.81
N ILE A 100 6.58 -13.55 -12.84
CA ILE A 100 7.80 -13.34 -12.05
C ILE A 100 8.15 -14.59 -11.24
N LEU A 101 7.17 -15.20 -10.56
CA LEU A 101 7.39 -16.39 -9.75
C LEU A 101 7.82 -17.60 -10.59
N ASP A 102 7.18 -17.80 -11.74
CA ASP A 102 7.53 -18.86 -12.70
C ASP A 102 8.92 -18.63 -13.29
N HIS A 103 9.28 -17.37 -13.58
CA HIS A 103 10.61 -17.04 -14.07
C HIS A 103 11.70 -17.28 -13.02
N LEU A 104 11.46 -16.91 -11.75
CA LEU A 104 12.36 -17.25 -10.64
C LEU A 104 12.57 -18.76 -10.53
N LYS A 105 11.50 -19.55 -10.68
CA LYS A 105 11.57 -21.02 -10.68
C LYS A 105 12.35 -21.56 -11.89
N ALA A 106 12.08 -21.05 -13.09
CA ALA A 106 12.77 -21.44 -14.32
C ALA A 106 14.28 -21.11 -14.28
N GLN A 107 14.68 -20.04 -13.61
CA GLN A 107 16.08 -19.70 -13.38
C GLN A 107 16.72 -20.46 -12.19
N GLY A 108 15.97 -21.31 -11.49
CA GLY A 108 16.47 -22.06 -10.32
C GLY A 108 16.67 -21.22 -9.06
N LEU A 109 16.05 -20.04 -8.99
CA LEU A 109 16.23 -19.06 -7.91
C LEU A 109 15.15 -19.14 -6.81
N GLU A 110 14.08 -19.89 -7.06
CA GLU A 110 12.88 -19.95 -6.20
C GLU A 110 13.20 -20.21 -4.71
N GLN A 111 14.09 -21.15 -4.40
CA GLN A 111 14.41 -21.52 -3.01
C GLN A 111 15.29 -20.47 -2.29
N ASN A 112 15.95 -19.59 -3.05
CA ASN A 112 16.87 -18.58 -2.52
C ASN A 112 16.34 -17.14 -2.75
N THR A 113 15.05 -17.00 -3.00
CA THR A 113 14.41 -15.69 -3.19
C THR A 113 13.28 -15.50 -2.17
N LEU A 114 13.37 -14.41 -1.42
CA LEU A 114 12.30 -13.91 -0.57
C LEU A 114 11.46 -12.91 -1.36
N VAL A 115 10.16 -13.18 -1.50
CA VAL A 115 9.22 -12.33 -2.23
C VAL A 115 8.25 -11.70 -1.24
N PHE A 116 8.18 -10.36 -1.23
CA PHE A 116 7.12 -9.59 -0.59
C PHE A 116 6.16 -9.09 -1.66
N PHE A 117 4.87 -9.26 -1.43
CA PHE A 117 3.80 -8.63 -2.19
C PHE A 117 2.98 -7.76 -1.24
N THR A 118 2.76 -6.50 -1.60
CA THR A 118 1.96 -5.55 -0.82
C THR A 118 1.35 -4.48 -1.71
N SER A 119 0.45 -3.67 -1.15
CA SER A 119 -0.08 -2.44 -1.78
C SER A 119 0.58 -1.20 -1.15
N ASP A 120 0.58 -0.08 -1.86
CA ASP A 120 1.08 1.22 -1.34
C ASP A 120 0.05 1.93 -0.44
N ASN A 121 -1.24 1.80 -0.76
CA ASN A 121 -2.37 2.28 0.03
C ASN A 121 -3.63 1.42 -0.18
N GLY A 122 -4.72 1.77 0.51
CA GLY A 122 -6.05 1.21 0.30
C GLY A 122 -6.64 1.48 -1.10
N PRO A 123 -7.82 0.90 -1.42
CA PRO A 123 -8.40 1.00 -2.76
C PRO A 123 -8.77 2.44 -3.14
N HIS A 124 -8.96 2.71 -4.44
CA HIS A 124 -9.38 4.02 -4.93
C HIS A 124 -10.71 3.96 -5.69
N LYS A 125 -11.29 5.15 -5.89
CA LYS A 125 -12.43 5.41 -6.79
C LYS A 125 -12.04 6.20 -8.07
N GLU A 126 -10.75 6.49 -8.22
CA GLU A 126 -10.19 7.18 -9.39
C GLU A 126 -10.44 6.35 -10.66
N GLY A 127 -10.61 6.98 -11.82
CA GLY A 127 -10.97 6.27 -13.05
C GLY A 127 -12.46 5.97 -13.20
N GLY A 128 -13.28 6.23 -12.18
CA GLY A 128 -14.74 6.01 -12.19
C GLY A 128 -15.15 4.59 -11.80
N ASN A 129 -14.23 3.78 -11.25
CA ASN A 129 -14.56 2.49 -10.65
C ASN A 129 -15.35 2.70 -9.34
N ASN A 130 -16.11 1.68 -8.94
CA ASN A 130 -16.80 1.66 -7.66
C ASN A 130 -16.11 0.67 -6.70
N PRO A 131 -15.34 1.12 -5.68
CA PRO A 131 -14.71 0.23 -4.72
C PRO A 131 -15.72 -0.56 -3.86
N ASP A 132 -16.91 0.00 -3.59
CA ASP A 132 -17.94 -0.67 -2.79
C ASP A 132 -18.53 -1.88 -3.53
N PHE A 133 -18.62 -1.81 -4.86
CA PHE A 133 -19.13 -2.90 -5.70
C PHE A 133 -18.35 -4.20 -5.50
N PHE A 134 -17.04 -4.11 -5.28
CA PHE A 134 -16.17 -5.27 -5.03
C PHE A 134 -15.86 -5.49 -3.55
N ASN A 135 -16.42 -4.68 -2.64
CA ASN A 135 -15.99 -4.61 -1.24
C ASN A 135 -14.45 -4.49 -1.14
N ALA A 136 -13.86 -3.55 -1.90
CA ALA A 136 -12.42 -3.51 -2.12
C ALA A 136 -11.59 -3.28 -0.84
N SER A 137 -12.17 -2.62 0.18
CA SER A 137 -11.55 -2.44 1.50
C SER A 137 -11.78 -3.63 2.44
N GLY A 138 -12.51 -4.67 2.03
CA GLY A 138 -12.78 -5.85 2.85
C GLY A 138 -13.59 -5.56 4.12
N GLY A 139 -14.51 -4.59 4.08
CA GLY A 139 -15.27 -4.10 5.23
C GLY A 139 -14.56 -3.04 6.08
N LEU A 140 -13.29 -2.74 5.83
CA LEU A 140 -12.57 -1.68 6.56
C LEU A 140 -13.09 -0.29 6.17
N ASN A 141 -13.04 0.65 7.13
CA ASN A 141 -13.52 2.01 6.92
C ASN A 141 -12.57 2.85 6.06
N GLY A 142 -13.13 3.53 5.07
CA GLY A 142 -12.39 4.44 4.20
C GLY A 142 -11.68 3.74 3.04
N ILE A 143 -11.06 4.59 2.21
CA ILE A 143 -10.34 4.23 1.00
C ILE A 143 -9.09 5.13 0.91
N LYS A 144 -8.32 5.06 -0.19
CA LYS A 144 -7.17 5.94 -0.49
C LYS A 144 -7.41 7.39 -0.02
N ARG A 145 -6.41 7.97 0.68
CA ARG A 145 -6.43 9.27 1.39
C ARG A 145 -7.14 9.32 2.74
N SER A 146 -7.80 8.24 3.16
CA SER A 146 -8.27 8.08 4.54
C SER A 146 -7.13 7.57 5.43
N LEU A 147 -7.13 7.97 6.72
CA LEU A 147 -6.25 7.38 7.74
C LEU A 147 -6.95 6.33 8.62
N HIS A 148 -8.21 6.01 8.31
CA HIS A 148 -8.88 4.80 8.75
C HIS A 148 -8.27 3.56 8.06
N ASP A 149 -8.50 2.36 8.61
CA ASP A 149 -7.83 1.12 8.19
C ASP A 149 -8.08 0.81 6.70
N GLY A 150 -9.24 1.15 6.13
CA GLY A 150 -9.49 0.96 4.70
C GLY A 150 -8.64 1.83 3.79
N GLY A 151 -8.00 2.89 4.30
CA GLY A 151 -7.04 3.72 3.56
C GLY A 151 -5.57 3.31 3.73
N ILE A 152 -5.19 2.72 4.86
CA ILE A 152 -3.78 2.49 5.24
C ILE A 152 -3.42 1.04 5.60
N ARG A 153 -4.40 0.17 5.85
CA ARG A 153 -4.17 -1.26 6.11
C ARG A 153 -4.23 -2.00 4.78
N VAL A 154 -3.07 -2.46 4.33
CA VAL A 154 -2.89 -3.10 3.03
C VAL A 154 -2.64 -4.60 3.15
N PRO A 155 -2.96 -5.41 2.13
CA PRO A 155 -2.56 -6.82 2.11
C PRO A 155 -1.04 -6.93 2.07
N MET A 156 -0.47 -7.89 2.82
CA MET A 156 0.93 -8.28 2.71
C MET A 156 1.03 -9.80 2.65
N ILE A 157 1.71 -10.31 1.63
CA ILE A 157 2.03 -11.74 1.48
C ILE A 157 3.55 -11.85 1.37
N VAL A 158 4.14 -12.76 2.15
CA VAL A 158 5.58 -13.00 2.14
C VAL A 158 5.85 -14.47 1.87
N ARG A 159 6.71 -14.74 0.89
CA ARG A 159 7.00 -16.10 0.43
C ARG A 159 8.50 -16.33 0.37
N TRP A 160 8.97 -17.37 1.06
CA TRP A 160 10.34 -17.88 0.94
C TRP A 160 10.34 -19.40 1.14
N PRO A 161 10.32 -20.17 0.05
CA PRO A 161 10.24 -21.63 0.11
C PRO A 161 11.35 -22.23 0.97
N GLY A 162 10.97 -23.15 1.86
CA GLY A 162 11.89 -23.83 2.78
C GLY A 162 12.40 -22.97 3.95
N LYS A 163 12.03 -21.69 4.03
CA LYS A 163 12.43 -20.77 5.13
C LYS A 163 11.23 -20.26 5.91
N ILE A 164 10.20 -19.80 5.22
CA ILE A 164 8.93 -19.38 5.83
C ILE A 164 7.96 -20.56 5.80
N ALA A 165 7.28 -20.80 6.93
CA ALA A 165 6.24 -21.83 7.02
C ALA A 165 5.09 -21.52 6.04
N LYS A 166 4.57 -22.56 5.38
CA LYS A 166 3.45 -22.40 4.45
C LYS A 166 2.15 -22.17 5.23
N GLU A 167 1.22 -21.45 4.60
CA GLU A 167 -0.17 -21.32 5.07
C GLU A 167 -0.30 -20.74 6.49
N THR A 168 0.69 -19.95 6.93
CA THR A 168 0.66 -19.26 8.22
C THR A 168 0.16 -17.82 8.07
N ILE A 169 -0.56 -17.35 9.08
CA ILE A 169 -1.01 -15.97 9.21
C ILE A 169 -0.38 -15.40 10.47
N SER A 170 0.12 -14.16 10.40
CA SER A 170 0.59 -13.41 11.57
C SER A 170 -0.29 -12.20 11.81
N ALA A 171 -0.64 -11.97 13.08
CA ALA A 171 -1.32 -10.75 13.53
C ALA A 171 -0.33 -9.65 13.95
N HIS A 172 0.98 -9.83 13.69
CA HIS A 172 1.99 -8.84 13.99
C HIS A 172 1.72 -7.52 13.24
N ILE A 173 1.79 -6.41 13.97
CA ILE A 173 1.57 -5.07 13.43
C ILE A 173 2.90 -4.51 12.95
N SER A 174 2.99 -4.20 11.67
CA SER A 174 4.15 -3.60 11.01
C SER A 174 3.71 -2.51 10.04
N TYR A 175 4.69 -1.78 9.49
CA TYR A 175 4.48 -0.82 8.40
C TYR A 175 5.57 -0.97 7.33
N HIS A 176 5.41 -0.34 6.15
CA HIS A 176 6.33 -0.51 5.03
C HIS A 176 7.80 -0.22 5.38
N GLY A 177 8.07 0.72 6.29
CA GLY A 177 9.42 1.06 6.72
C GLY A 177 10.16 -0.10 7.40
N ASP A 178 9.45 -1.07 7.98
CA ASP A 178 10.03 -2.27 8.60
C ASP A 178 10.78 -3.16 7.59
N PHE A 179 10.48 -3.03 6.29
CA PHE A 179 11.20 -3.73 5.23
C PHE A 179 12.70 -3.45 5.29
N LEU A 180 13.13 -2.21 5.54
CA LEU A 180 14.54 -1.82 5.50
C LEU A 180 15.37 -2.59 6.54
N SER A 181 14.96 -2.56 7.82
CA SER A 181 15.64 -3.33 8.87
C SER A 181 15.54 -4.84 8.64
N THR A 182 14.42 -5.31 8.11
CA THR A 182 14.23 -6.73 7.76
C THR A 182 15.22 -7.17 6.68
N ALA A 183 15.37 -6.37 5.61
CA ALA A 183 16.27 -6.64 4.51
C ALA A 183 17.73 -6.59 4.95
N CYS A 184 18.14 -5.56 5.71
CA CYS A 184 19.49 -5.46 6.28
C CYS A 184 19.82 -6.69 7.14
N GLU A 185 18.93 -7.08 8.05
CA GLU A 185 19.19 -8.21 8.94
C GLU A 185 19.29 -9.55 8.20
N LEU A 186 18.44 -9.76 7.18
CA LEU A 186 18.50 -10.97 6.35
C LEU A 186 19.73 -11.01 5.44
N ALA A 187 20.18 -9.86 4.96
CA ALA A 187 21.40 -9.71 4.17
C ALA A 187 22.68 -9.68 5.01
N GLN A 188 22.57 -9.75 6.35
CA GLN A 188 23.70 -9.62 7.30
C GLN A 188 24.46 -8.29 7.16
N LEU A 189 23.71 -7.21 6.90
CA LEU A 189 24.22 -5.85 6.81
C LEU A 189 23.85 -5.04 8.05
N GLU A 190 24.64 -4.01 8.34
CA GLU A 190 24.31 -3.05 9.39
C GLU A 190 23.07 -2.24 8.97
N THR A 191 22.07 -2.17 9.85
CA THR A 191 20.90 -1.31 9.65
C THR A 191 21.30 0.16 9.86
N PRO A 192 20.89 1.09 8.97
CA PRO A 192 21.12 2.51 9.20
C PRO A 192 20.52 2.98 10.53
N LYS A 193 21.18 3.94 11.17
CA LYS A 193 20.74 4.53 12.46
C LYS A 193 19.67 5.60 12.23
N GLY A 194 18.89 5.90 13.27
CA GLY A 194 17.88 6.97 13.23
C GLY A 194 16.64 6.60 12.42
N LEU A 195 16.26 5.32 12.41
CA LEU A 195 15.06 4.82 11.75
C LEU A 195 14.07 4.31 12.80
N ASP A 196 12.78 4.44 12.52
CA ASP A 196 11.71 3.80 13.31
C ASP A 196 11.49 2.33 12.92
N SER A 197 12.18 1.87 11.88
CA SER A 197 12.07 0.52 11.31
C SER A 197 12.43 -0.58 12.31
N ILE A 198 11.57 -1.58 12.47
CA ILE A 198 11.79 -2.79 13.28
C ILE A 198 11.76 -4.01 12.36
N SER A 199 12.84 -4.80 12.35
CA SER A 199 12.92 -6.02 11.55
C SER A 199 11.82 -7.03 11.91
N MET A 200 11.13 -7.54 10.88
CA MET A 200 10.11 -8.59 10.97
C MET A 200 10.68 -10.01 10.86
N LYS A 201 12.01 -10.17 10.80
CA LYS A 201 12.65 -11.47 10.57
C LYS A 201 12.15 -12.56 11.52
N HIS A 202 11.95 -12.26 12.80
CA HIS A 202 11.49 -13.26 13.76
C HIS A 202 10.07 -13.74 13.45
N ILE A 203 9.16 -12.86 13.00
CA ILE A 203 7.86 -13.30 12.45
C ILE A 203 8.04 -14.21 11.25
N LEU A 204 8.88 -13.81 10.28
CA LEU A 204 9.09 -14.60 9.06
C LEU A 204 9.63 -16.01 9.38
N MET A 205 10.47 -16.13 10.40
CA MET A 205 11.06 -17.40 10.84
C MET A 205 10.21 -18.16 11.87
N GLY A 206 8.98 -17.72 12.17
CA GLY A 206 8.08 -18.39 13.13
C GLY A 206 8.48 -18.25 14.59
N GLN A 207 9.28 -17.24 14.93
CA GLN A 207 9.86 -16.98 16.25
C GLN A 207 9.16 -15.80 16.95
N GLU A 208 7.83 -15.82 17.00
CA GLU A 208 7.02 -14.68 17.47
C GLU A 208 7.41 -14.15 18.87
N LYS A 209 7.86 -15.03 19.77
CA LYS A 209 8.30 -14.65 21.13
C LYS A 209 9.54 -13.74 21.13
N LEU A 210 10.34 -13.77 20.06
CA LEU A 210 11.53 -12.92 19.89
C LEU A 210 11.23 -11.64 19.11
N GLN A 211 10.03 -11.52 18.52
CA GLN A 211 9.68 -10.38 17.70
C GLN A 211 9.47 -9.13 18.55
N LYS A 212 10.27 -8.09 18.27
CA LYS A 212 10.05 -6.75 18.80
C LYS A 212 8.79 -6.15 18.20
N LYS A 213 8.07 -5.36 18.99
CA LYS A 213 6.86 -4.65 18.57
C LYS A 213 7.11 -3.15 18.59
N HIS A 214 6.45 -2.44 17.69
CA HIS A 214 6.28 -1.00 17.80
C HIS A 214 5.50 -0.66 19.06
N GLU A 215 5.90 0.39 19.77
CA GLU A 215 5.08 0.96 20.84
C GLU A 215 3.81 1.57 20.24
N TYR A 216 3.98 2.26 19.11
CA TYR A 216 2.91 2.80 18.29
C TYR A 216 3.35 2.94 16.83
N LEU A 217 2.39 3.05 15.93
CA LEU A 217 2.59 3.55 14.57
C LEU A 217 1.83 4.86 14.39
N TYR A 218 2.40 5.82 13.68
CA TYR A 218 1.87 7.17 13.51
C TYR A 218 1.82 7.57 12.03
N TRP A 219 0.74 8.25 11.64
CA TRP A 219 0.52 8.71 10.27
C TRP A 219 0.00 10.14 10.25
N GLU A 220 0.43 10.88 9.24
CA GLU A 220 -0.05 12.22 8.93
C GLU A 220 -0.37 12.33 7.45
N PHE A 221 -1.45 13.02 7.13
CA PHE A 221 -1.84 13.33 5.76
C PHE A 221 -2.14 14.81 5.66
N TYR A 222 -1.52 15.49 4.68
CA TYR A 222 -1.48 16.94 4.62
C TYR A 222 -2.38 17.56 3.54
N GLU A 223 -2.99 16.77 2.64
CA GLU A 223 -3.91 17.34 1.65
C GLU A 223 -5.22 17.84 2.29
N GLY A 224 -5.77 18.93 1.75
CA GLY A 224 -7.03 19.51 2.22
C GLY A 224 -6.91 20.04 3.65
N LYS A 225 -7.80 19.60 4.54
CA LYS A 225 -7.73 19.95 5.98
C LYS A 225 -6.79 19.01 6.78
N GLY A 226 -6.20 18.03 6.09
CA GLY A 226 -5.33 16.99 6.62
C GLY A 226 -6.02 16.04 7.61
N ALA A 227 -5.28 15.02 8.04
CA ALA A 227 -5.67 14.10 9.09
C ALA A 227 -4.42 13.55 9.79
N ARG A 228 -4.61 13.02 10.99
CA ARG A 228 -3.58 12.27 11.74
C ARG A 228 -4.17 10.98 12.26
N ALA A 229 -3.35 9.95 12.38
CA ALA A 229 -3.75 8.70 13.00
C ALA A 229 -2.62 8.07 13.80
N ILE A 230 -2.99 7.31 14.82
CA ILE A 230 -2.06 6.54 15.64
C ILE A 230 -2.64 5.16 15.92
N ARG A 231 -1.78 4.14 15.96
CA ARG A 231 -2.15 2.79 16.38
C ARG A 231 -1.24 2.34 17.51
N MET A 232 -1.83 2.00 18.65
CA MET A 232 -1.16 1.43 19.82
C MET A 232 -1.80 0.09 20.15
N ASN A 233 -1.16 -1.01 19.75
CA ASN A 233 -1.76 -2.35 19.80
C ASN A 233 -3.12 -2.40 19.05
N HIS A 234 -4.20 -2.72 19.76
CA HIS A 234 -5.58 -2.76 19.24
C HIS A 234 -6.27 -1.41 19.26
N TRP A 235 -5.72 -0.40 19.95
CA TRP A 235 -6.28 0.94 19.98
C TRP A 235 -5.87 1.74 18.75
N LYS A 236 -6.86 2.35 18.11
CA LYS A 236 -6.68 3.25 16.98
C LYS A 236 -7.23 4.61 17.34
N GLY A 237 -6.43 5.66 17.13
CA GLY A 237 -6.86 7.05 17.16
C GLY A 237 -6.88 7.64 15.76
N VAL A 238 -7.94 8.36 15.40
CA VAL A 238 -8.03 9.13 14.15
C VAL A 238 -8.48 10.56 14.46
N MET A 239 -7.73 11.54 13.96
CA MET A 239 -8.06 12.95 14.04
C MET A 239 -8.24 13.51 12.63
N ASN A 240 -9.47 13.81 12.26
CA ASN A 240 -9.82 14.31 10.94
C ASN A 240 -10.90 15.40 11.07
N PRO A 241 -10.60 16.68 10.80
CA PRO A 241 -9.36 17.20 10.23
C PRO A 241 -8.17 17.33 11.20
N PHE A 242 -6.97 17.52 10.65
CA PHE A 242 -5.65 17.52 11.32
C PHE A 242 -5.61 18.29 12.67
N ASN A 243 -6.32 19.42 12.79
CA ASN A 243 -6.28 20.32 13.95
C ASN A 243 -7.58 20.40 14.76
N GLN A 244 -8.51 19.46 14.60
CA GLN A 244 -9.82 19.58 15.27
C GLN A 244 -9.76 19.34 16.80
N ASN A 245 -8.63 18.85 17.33
CA ASN A 245 -8.48 18.40 18.73
C ASN A 245 -9.59 17.41 19.18
N GLN A 246 -10.26 16.79 18.21
CA GLN A 246 -11.30 15.80 18.43
C GLN A 246 -10.75 14.46 17.91
N LEU A 247 -10.27 13.64 18.84
CA LEU A 247 -9.80 12.30 18.53
C LEU A 247 -10.99 11.34 18.54
N GLU A 248 -11.15 10.58 17.47
CA GLU A 248 -11.98 9.39 17.45
C GLU A 248 -11.12 8.20 17.90
N VAL A 249 -11.66 7.35 18.77
CA VAL A 249 -10.92 6.20 19.30
C VAL A 249 -11.69 4.91 19.05
N TYR A 250 -11.02 3.91 18.51
CA TYR A 250 -11.58 2.62 18.12
C TYR A 250 -10.80 1.46 18.76
N ASP A 251 -11.51 0.39 19.10
CA ASP A 251 -10.96 -0.89 19.54
C ASP A 251 -10.99 -1.86 18.35
N LEU A 252 -9.84 -2.05 17.68
CA LEU A 252 -9.76 -2.86 16.47
C LEU A 252 -9.89 -4.37 16.70
N ASP A 253 -9.84 -4.85 17.95
CA ASP A 253 -10.12 -6.27 18.26
C ASP A 253 -11.63 -6.54 18.22
N LYS A 254 -12.46 -5.50 18.40
CA LYS A 254 -13.93 -5.60 18.42
C LYS A 254 -14.62 -4.93 17.23
N ASP A 255 -13.98 -3.93 16.65
CA ASP A 255 -14.57 -3.04 15.65
C ASP A 255 -13.53 -2.67 14.59
N THR A 256 -13.23 -3.63 13.70
CA THR A 256 -12.32 -3.43 12.56
C THR A 256 -12.90 -2.48 11.51
N GLU A 257 -14.19 -2.20 11.57
CA GLU A 257 -14.88 -1.26 10.67
C GLU A 257 -14.91 0.17 11.25
N GLU A 258 -14.31 0.41 12.42
CA GLU A 258 -14.21 1.74 13.04
C GLU A 258 -15.56 2.48 13.11
N LYS A 259 -16.62 1.77 13.50
CA LYS A 259 -18.01 2.30 13.54
C LYS A 259 -18.34 3.00 14.86
N THR A 260 -17.71 2.59 15.95
CA THR A 260 -18.06 3.00 17.31
C THR A 260 -16.96 3.84 17.90
N ASN A 261 -17.11 5.17 17.86
CA ASN A 261 -16.19 6.07 18.55
C ASN A 261 -16.32 5.93 20.07
N LEU A 262 -15.24 5.50 20.72
CA LEU A 262 -15.15 5.26 22.15
C LEU A 262 -14.51 6.42 22.92
N ALA A 263 -14.02 7.48 22.27
CA ALA A 263 -13.18 8.51 22.91
C ALA A 263 -13.75 9.06 24.24
N ALA A 264 -15.05 9.39 24.26
CA ALA A 264 -15.73 9.90 25.46
C ALA A 264 -15.93 8.84 26.56
N LYS A 265 -15.90 7.55 26.22
CA LYS A 265 -16.11 6.42 27.14
C LYS A 265 -14.82 5.91 27.78
N ILE A 266 -13.66 6.19 27.17
CA ILE A 266 -12.34 5.74 27.63
C ILE A 266 -11.35 6.93 27.67
N PRO A 267 -11.57 7.91 28.57
CA PRO A 267 -10.80 9.15 28.59
C PRO A 267 -9.30 8.93 28.85
N GLU A 268 -8.92 7.92 29.63
CA GLU A 268 -7.52 7.59 29.90
C GLU A 268 -6.79 7.09 28.64
N VAL A 269 -7.39 6.15 27.90
CA VAL A 269 -6.85 5.66 26.62
C VAL A 269 -6.76 6.80 25.61
N THR A 270 -7.80 7.63 25.52
CA THR A 270 -7.85 8.79 24.62
C THR A 270 -6.73 9.78 24.92
N ALA A 271 -6.50 10.10 26.20
CA ALA A 271 -5.41 10.97 26.63
C ALA A 271 -4.03 10.37 26.31
N ASN A 272 -3.87 9.05 26.47
CA ASN A 272 -2.63 8.37 26.12
C ASN A 272 -2.33 8.42 24.62
N LEU A 273 -3.33 8.17 23.77
CA LEU A 273 -3.19 8.27 22.31
C LEU A 273 -2.85 9.70 21.88
N LEU A 274 -3.54 10.71 22.44
CA LEU A 274 -3.25 12.12 22.17
C LEU A 274 -1.82 12.51 22.57
N ARG A 275 -1.34 12.01 23.72
CA ARG A 275 0.03 12.22 24.18
C ARG A 275 1.03 11.63 23.19
N ALA A 276 0.86 10.36 22.81
CA ALA A 276 1.74 9.70 21.86
C ALA A 276 1.72 10.35 20.46
N MET A 277 0.56 10.83 19.98
CA MET A 277 0.48 11.61 18.73
C MET A 277 1.29 12.91 18.80
N LYS A 278 1.26 13.59 19.96
CA LYS A 278 2.04 14.81 20.17
C LYS A 278 3.53 14.53 20.22
N GLU A 279 3.94 13.42 20.84
CA GLU A 279 5.33 12.98 20.92
C GLU A 279 5.88 12.54 19.55
N ALA A 280 5.05 11.91 18.73
CA ALA A 280 5.43 11.42 17.40
C ALA A 280 5.50 12.51 16.32
N HIS A 281 4.82 13.64 16.51
CA HIS A 281 4.77 14.71 15.52
C HIS A 281 6.05 15.55 15.52
N GLU A 282 6.63 15.73 14.34
CA GLU A 282 7.73 16.67 14.10
C GLU A 282 7.32 17.70 13.05
N ASP A 283 7.54 18.99 13.34
CA ASP A 283 7.28 20.07 12.40
C ASP A 283 8.18 19.94 11.16
N SER A 284 7.56 19.97 9.97
CA SER A 284 8.28 19.95 8.69
C SER A 284 8.10 21.27 7.94
N LYS A 285 9.20 21.80 7.40
CA LYS A 285 9.16 22.97 6.50
C LYS A 285 8.58 22.63 5.13
N ASP A 286 8.73 21.39 4.69
CA ASP A 286 8.24 20.90 3.40
C ASP A 286 6.76 20.51 3.48
N TRP A 287 6.31 20.11 4.67
CA TRP A 287 4.92 19.73 4.96
C TRP A 287 4.36 20.61 6.09
N PRO A 288 4.09 21.91 5.83
CA PRO A 288 3.55 22.80 6.84
C PRO A 288 2.16 22.34 7.26
N ASN A 289 1.84 22.51 8.55
CA ASN A 289 0.57 22.09 9.12
C ASN A 289 -0.62 22.67 8.30
N PRO A 290 -1.55 21.85 7.77
CA PRO A 290 -2.61 22.30 6.86
C PRO A 290 -3.56 23.34 7.46
N GLY A 291 -3.68 23.38 8.79
CA GLY A 291 -4.49 24.40 9.49
C GLY A 291 -3.73 25.65 9.92
N SER A 292 -2.40 25.68 9.77
CA SER A 292 -1.57 26.87 10.02
C SER A 292 -1.46 27.80 8.82
N LEU A 293 -1.84 27.33 7.64
CA LEU A 293 -1.96 28.15 6.44
C LEU A 293 -3.15 29.09 6.63
N LYS A 294 -2.87 30.29 7.16
CA LYS A 294 -3.82 31.39 7.20
C LYS A 294 -4.37 31.60 5.78
N LYS A 295 -5.70 31.69 5.68
CA LYS A 295 -6.37 32.20 4.47
C LYS A 295 -5.79 33.54 4.05
#